data_AF-A0A363RR76-F1
#
_entry.id   AF-A0A363RR76-F1
#
_cell.length_a   1.000
_cell.length_b   1.000
_cell.length_c   1.000
_cell.angle_alpha   90.00
_cell.angle_beta   90.00
_cell.angle_gamma   90.00
#
_symmetry.space_group_name_H-M   'P 1'
#
loop_
_entity.id
_entity.type
_entity.pdbx_description
1 polymer ?
#
loop_
_entity_poly.entity_id
_entity_poly.type
_entity_poly.pdbx_seq_one_letter_code
_entity_poly.pdbx_strand_id
1 'polypeptide(L)'
;MNASTELEDFLTASEPQEPAEMLRTLVAQRLDRLPLPGKGQTLARWRALAAVAASNLSLVKLFEGHTDALATLAELGAQAPAAARTWAVWGAEPPGNRVQAVALSASDGLAPGSKVLLTGTKAWCSGAQSVDHALVTAWLSDTERCLVAVNLLQPAVQVSSDGWQAVGMADSASVDVQLRNATGTLVGQPGAYLSRPGFQHGGAGIAACWYGASARIAGQLLRTCRSHAEPHALAHLGAVDVALSATAALLRATAAHIDAQPDQPWTREVNRTRLAAEATAQQVLQHVPRALGPGPFCKDRSLALLLADLPIFIRQSHAERDLAALGQAITQQENNAPWKL
;
A
#
# COMPACT_ATOMS: atom_id res chain seq x y z
N MET A 1 -22.02 -0.31 -14.03
CA MET A 1 -20.60 -0.43 -14.41
C MET A 1 -19.84 -0.98 -13.21
N ASN A 2 -18.70 -1.65 -13.40
CA ASN A 2 -17.87 -2.13 -12.29
C ASN A 2 -17.14 -0.92 -11.69
N ALA A 3 -17.15 -0.74 -10.35
CA ALA A 3 -16.50 0.41 -9.69
C ALA A 3 -15.01 0.57 -10.05
N SER A 4 -14.32 -0.55 -10.37
CA SER A 4 -12.94 -0.50 -10.89
C SER A 4 -12.82 0.21 -12.24
N THR A 5 -13.80 0.02 -13.13
CA THR A 5 -13.83 0.64 -14.46
C THR A 5 -14.11 2.14 -14.36
N GLU A 6 -15.04 2.54 -13.50
CA GLU A 6 -15.34 3.96 -13.26
C GLU A 6 -14.12 4.72 -12.71
N LEU A 7 -13.35 4.10 -11.80
CA LEU A 7 -12.10 4.67 -11.30
C LEU A 7 -11.03 4.80 -12.39
N GLU A 8 -10.84 3.77 -13.23
CA GLU A 8 -9.87 3.78 -14.33
C GLU A 8 -10.20 4.87 -15.37
N ASP A 9 -11.48 4.99 -15.74
CA ASP A 9 -11.96 6.00 -16.68
C ASP A 9 -11.75 7.40 -16.10
N PHE A 10 -12.05 7.59 -14.81
CA PHE A 10 -11.83 8.86 -14.11
C PHE A 10 -10.35 9.25 -14.09
N LEU A 11 -9.45 8.34 -13.71
CA LEU A 11 -8.01 8.60 -13.67
C LEU A 11 -7.44 8.93 -15.05
N THR A 12 -7.97 8.33 -16.11
CA THR A 12 -7.54 8.57 -17.50
C THR A 12 -8.00 9.92 -18.02
N ALA A 13 -9.22 10.35 -17.65
CA ALA A 13 -9.79 11.62 -18.07
C ALA A 13 -9.35 12.82 -17.23
N SER A 14 -8.81 12.58 -16.02
CA SER A 14 -8.43 13.64 -15.09
C SER A 14 -7.12 14.31 -15.49
N GLU A 15 -7.06 15.63 -15.31
CA GLU A 15 -5.79 16.35 -15.39
C GLU A 15 -4.86 15.98 -14.23
N PRO A 16 -3.53 16.03 -14.42
CA PRO A 16 -2.59 15.80 -13.33
C PRO A 16 -2.81 16.79 -12.18
N GLN A 17 -3.00 16.27 -10.98
CA GLN A 17 -3.12 17.02 -9.73
C GLN A 17 -2.09 16.51 -8.72
N GLU A 18 -1.85 17.30 -7.68
CA GLU A 18 -1.07 16.84 -6.53
C GLU A 18 -1.74 15.61 -5.88
N PRO A 19 -0.97 14.59 -5.43
CA PRO A 19 -1.52 13.35 -4.89
C PRO A 19 -2.59 13.54 -3.80
N ALA A 20 -2.39 14.52 -2.92
CA ALA A 20 -3.33 14.86 -1.85
C ALA A 20 -4.68 15.40 -2.37
N GLU A 21 -4.63 16.24 -3.41
CA GLU A 21 -5.83 16.80 -4.05
C GLU A 21 -6.59 15.70 -4.78
N MET A 22 -5.86 14.89 -5.55
CA MET A 22 -6.46 13.76 -6.27
C MET A 22 -7.11 12.76 -5.31
N LEU A 23 -6.49 12.45 -4.16
CA LEU A 23 -7.12 11.61 -3.13
C LEU A 23 -8.46 12.20 -2.67
N ARG A 24 -8.50 13.50 -2.34
CA ARG A 24 -9.76 14.15 -1.92
C ARG A 24 -10.81 14.09 -3.01
N THR A 25 -10.44 14.27 -4.27
CA THR A 25 -11.34 14.17 -5.41
C THR A 25 -11.91 12.74 -5.54
N LEU A 26 -11.07 11.71 -5.46
CA LEU A 26 -11.49 10.31 -5.50
C LEU A 26 -12.48 9.98 -4.36
N VAL A 27 -12.19 10.44 -3.15
CA VAL A 27 -13.07 10.26 -1.98
C VAL A 27 -14.39 11.01 -2.15
N ALA A 28 -14.36 12.25 -2.63
CA ALA A 28 -15.56 13.05 -2.86
C ALA A 28 -16.50 12.40 -3.90
N GLN A 29 -15.92 11.75 -4.91
CA GLN A 29 -16.65 10.98 -5.93
C GLN A 29 -16.98 9.55 -5.52
N ARG A 30 -16.62 9.13 -4.29
CA ARG A 30 -16.82 7.77 -3.76
C ARG A 30 -16.08 6.67 -4.53
N LEU A 31 -15.03 7.03 -5.26
CA LEU A 31 -14.16 6.10 -5.98
C LEU A 31 -13.16 5.38 -5.04
N ASP A 32 -13.15 5.73 -3.75
CA ASP A 32 -12.43 5.08 -2.66
C ASP A 32 -13.14 3.82 -2.11
N ARG A 33 -14.39 3.57 -2.51
CA ARG A 33 -15.22 2.46 -2.01
C ARG A 33 -14.86 1.13 -2.68
N LEU A 34 -13.65 0.66 -2.40
CA LEU A 34 -13.18 -0.64 -2.88
C LEU A 34 -13.86 -1.79 -2.12
N PRO A 35 -14.00 -2.98 -2.75
CA PRO A 35 -14.36 -4.18 -2.03
C PRO A 35 -13.43 -4.44 -0.85
N LEU A 36 -13.98 -4.98 0.23
CA LEU A 36 -13.20 -5.40 1.40
C LEU A 36 -12.34 -6.62 1.05
N PRO A 37 -11.10 -6.74 1.59
CA PRO A 37 -10.27 -7.92 1.42
C PRO A 37 -10.99 -9.21 1.82
N GLY A 38 -10.87 -10.28 1.02
CA GLY A 38 -11.47 -11.58 1.31
C GLY A 38 -13.00 -11.61 1.29
N LYS A 39 -13.67 -10.65 0.65
CA LYS A 39 -15.15 -10.62 0.55
C LYS A 39 -15.66 -10.97 -0.85
N GLY A 40 -14.94 -11.82 -1.58
CA GLY A 40 -15.37 -12.37 -2.88
C GLY A 40 -15.02 -11.50 -4.09
N GLN A 41 -14.32 -10.39 -3.88
CA GLN A 41 -13.94 -9.43 -4.92
C GLN A 41 -12.51 -8.88 -4.73
N THR A 42 -11.61 -9.71 -4.17
CA THR A 42 -10.22 -9.33 -3.89
C THR A 42 -9.49 -8.88 -5.16
N LEU A 43 -9.72 -9.58 -6.28
CA LEU A 43 -9.11 -9.20 -7.57
C LEU A 43 -9.60 -7.82 -8.06
N ALA A 44 -10.87 -7.46 -7.84
CA ALA A 44 -11.39 -6.16 -8.22
C ALA A 44 -10.76 -5.03 -7.38
N ARG A 45 -10.57 -5.25 -6.07
CA ARG A 45 -9.80 -4.34 -5.20
C ARG A 45 -8.38 -4.14 -5.74
N TRP A 46 -7.69 -5.22 -6.11
CA TRP A 46 -6.31 -5.15 -6.60
C TRP A 46 -6.19 -4.46 -7.96
N ARG A 47 -7.17 -4.61 -8.85
CA ARG A 47 -7.22 -3.86 -10.11
C ARG A 47 -7.33 -2.36 -9.87
N ALA A 48 -8.23 -1.93 -8.97
CA ALA A 48 -8.37 -0.53 -8.61
C ALA A 48 -7.07 0.05 -8.03
N LEU A 49 -6.42 -0.68 -7.11
CA LEU A 49 -5.11 -0.28 -6.56
C LEU A 49 -4.02 -0.20 -7.64
N ALA A 50 -3.97 -1.17 -8.54
CA ALA A 50 -3.02 -1.19 -9.66
C ALA A 50 -3.25 -0.01 -10.63
N ALA A 51 -4.52 0.36 -10.88
CA ALA A 51 -4.87 1.50 -11.72
C ALA A 51 -4.39 2.84 -11.12
N VAL A 52 -4.62 3.07 -9.83
CA VAL A 52 -4.12 4.26 -9.14
C VAL A 52 -2.59 4.29 -9.10
N ALA A 53 -1.95 3.13 -8.88
CA ALA A 53 -0.48 3.02 -8.92
C ALA A 53 0.09 3.33 -10.30
N ALA A 54 -0.59 2.88 -11.36
CA ALA A 54 -0.23 3.17 -12.74
C ALA A 54 -0.35 4.66 -13.07
N SER A 55 -1.25 5.41 -12.43
CA SER A 55 -1.34 6.86 -12.63
C SER A 55 -0.26 7.62 -11.86
N ASN A 56 -0.08 7.32 -10.57
CA ASN A 56 0.89 8.00 -9.72
C ASN A 56 1.17 7.18 -8.44
N LEU A 57 2.44 6.90 -8.15
CA LEU A 57 2.84 6.05 -7.03
C LEU A 57 2.72 6.75 -5.67
N SER A 58 2.97 8.05 -5.61
CA SER A 58 2.72 8.84 -4.40
C SER A 58 1.22 8.90 -4.08
N LEU A 59 0.36 9.04 -5.09
CA LEU A 59 -1.10 8.94 -4.93
C LEU A 59 -1.54 7.58 -4.41
N VAL A 60 -1.07 6.48 -5.01
CA VAL A 60 -1.49 5.15 -4.54
C VAL A 60 -1.04 4.89 -3.11
N LYS A 61 0.09 5.46 -2.66
CA LYS A 61 0.50 5.33 -1.26
C LYS A 61 -0.52 5.95 -0.30
N LEU A 62 -1.11 7.09 -0.67
CA LEU A 62 -2.15 7.72 0.14
C LEU A 62 -3.49 7.00 0.01
N PHE A 63 -3.87 6.63 -1.21
CA PHE A 63 -5.13 5.95 -1.50
C PHE A 63 -5.19 4.54 -0.91
N GLU A 64 -4.11 3.79 -0.97
CA GLU A 64 -3.99 2.48 -0.33
C GLU A 64 -4.10 2.61 1.19
N GLY A 65 -3.38 3.55 1.81
CA GLY A 65 -3.49 3.80 3.24
C GLY A 65 -4.92 4.20 3.66
N HIS A 66 -5.59 5.02 2.86
CA HIS A 66 -6.99 5.38 3.10
C HIS A 66 -7.92 4.17 3.01
N THR A 67 -7.83 3.38 1.94
CA THR A 67 -8.69 2.22 1.72
C THR A 67 -8.38 1.03 2.63
N ASP A 68 -7.16 0.93 3.17
CA ASP A 68 -6.80 -0.02 4.22
C ASP A 68 -7.34 0.41 5.59
N ALA A 69 -7.34 1.72 5.89
CA ALA A 69 -7.98 2.22 7.11
C ALA A 69 -9.47 1.89 7.15
N LEU A 70 -10.18 2.11 6.04
CA LEU A 70 -11.59 1.75 5.91
C LEU A 70 -11.83 0.24 6.08
N ALA A 71 -10.98 -0.59 5.47
CA ALA A 71 -11.08 -2.04 5.60
C ALA A 71 -10.79 -2.50 7.03
N THR A 72 -9.78 -1.93 7.67
CA THR A 72 -9.40 -2.21 9.07
C THR A 72 -10.52 -1.86 10.04
N LEU A 73 -11.13 -0.67 9.89
CA LEU A 73 -12.25 -0.25 10.72
C LEU A 73 -13.45 -1.20 10.57
N ALA A 74 -13.79 -1.58 9.32
CA ALA A 74 -14.87 -2.50 9.04
C ALA A 74 -14.62 -3.90 9.65
N GLU A 75 -13.40 -4.44 9.49
CA GLU A 75 -13.03 -5.77 10.00
C GLU A 75 -12.99 -5.82 11.53
N LEU A 76 -12.58 -4.73 12.18
CA LEU A 76 -12.52 -4.62 13.64
C LEU A 76 -13.83 -4.12 14.28
N GLY A 77 -14.89 -3.93 13.48
CA GLY A 77 -16.20 -3.46 13.97
C GLY A 77 -16.18 -2.05 14.56
N ALA A 78 -15.19 -1.23 14.19
CA ALA A 78 -15.03 0.13 14.69
C ALA A 78 -15.73 1.13 13.77
N GLN A 79 -16.44 2.09 14.36
CA GLN A 79 -17.08 3.16 13.60
C GLN A 79 -16.10 4.29 13.30
N ALA A 80 -15.96 4.64 12.02
CA ALA A 80 -15.27 5.85 11.61
C ALA A 80 -16.02 7.09 12.16
N PRO A 81 -15.33 8.09 12.74
CA PRO A 81 -15.96 9.37 13.07
C PRO A 81 -16.63 9.99 11.83
N ALA A 82 -17.84 10.52 11.99
CA ALA A 82 -18.62 11.10 10.89
C ALA A 82 -17.90 12.28 10.19
N ALA A 83 -16.99 12.96 10.90
CA ALA A 83 -16.21 14.06 10.36
C ALA A 83 -15.01 13.60 9.51
N ALA A 84 -14.59 12.33 9.60
CA ALA A 84 -13.42 11.84 8.90
C ALA A 84 -13.68 11.72 7.40
N ARG A 85 -12.92 12.44 6.57
CA ARG A 85 -13.02 12.35 5.10
C ARG A 85 -11.90 11.50 4.54
N THR A 86 -10.66 11.84 4.87
CA THR A 86 -9.47 11.09 4.45
C THR A 86 -8.80 10.41 5.63
N TRP A 87 -8.17 9.28 5.35
CA TRP A 87 -7.55 8.41 6.35
C TRP A 87 -6.15 8.01 5.92
N ALA A 88 -5.31 7.70 6.89
CA ALA A 88 -4.07 6.95 6.70
C ALA A 88 -3.97 5.79 7.70
N VAL A 89 -3.05 4.86 7.44
CA VAL A 89 -2.63 3.84 8.40
C VAL A 89 -1.12 3.96 8.60
N TRP A 90 -0.69 4.18 9.84
CA TRP A 90 0.73 4.33 10.20
C TRP A 90 1.16 3.20 11.13
N GLY A 91 1.79 2.20 10.53
CA GLY A 91 2.31 1.02 11.22
C GLY A 91 3.81 1.02 11.46
N ALA A 92 4.57 1.92 10.84
CA ALA A 92 6.03 1.92 10.89
C ALA A 92 6.57 2.27 12.29
N GLU A 93 7.62 1.56 12.69
CA GLU A 93 8.30 1.72 13.99
C GLU A 93 9.82 1.49 13.81
N PRO A 94 10.54 2.36 13.07
CA PRO A 94 11.99 2.29 13.04
C PRO A 94 12.57 2.51 14.44
N PRO A 95 13.80 2.04 14.71
CA PRO A 95 14.43 2.20 16.02
C PRO A 95 14.42 3.66 16.49
N GLY A 96 13.96 3.90 17.72
CA GLY A 96 13.83 5.24 18.31
C GLY A 96 12.45 5.89 18.13
N ASN A 97 11.58 5.37 17.26
CA ASN A 97 10.27 5.96 16.99
C ASN A 97 9.16 5.05 17.53
N ARG A 98 8.74 5.32 18.76
CA ARG A 98 7.67 4.59 19.46
C ARG A 98 6.62 5.57 19.96
N VAL A 99 5.35 5.19 19.84
CA VAL A 99 4.21 5.93 20.38
C VAL A 99 3.61 5.13 21.53
N GLN A 100 3.52 5.73 22.71
CA GLN A 100 2.82 5.17 23.85
C GLN A 100 1.39 5.68 23.91
N ALA A 101 0.48 4.81 24.34
CA ALA A 101 -0.93 5.09 24.59
C ALA A 101 -1.23 4.84 26.06
N VAL A 102 -1.81 5.83 26.73
CA VAL A 102 -2.28 5.71 28.12
C VAL A 102 -3.74 6.12 28.21
N ALA A 103 -4.47 5.62 29.21
CA ALA A 103 -5.86 6.03 29.45
C ALA A 103 -5.94 7.57 29.60
N LEU A 104 -6.96 8.19 29.00
CA LEU A 104 -7.15 9.64 29.07
C LEU A 104 -7.45 10.11 30.50
N SER A 105 -8.24 9.32 31.24
CA SER A 105 -8.51 9.48 32.67
C SER A 105 -8.26 8.16 33.41
N ALA A 106 -7.96 8.22 34.71
CA ALA A 106 -7.86 7.03 35.57
C ALA A 106 -9.19 6.25 35.67
N SER A 107 -10.33 6.90 35.37
CA SER A 107 -11.64 6.25 35.29
C SER A 107 -11.89 5.54 33.97
N ASP A 108 -11.09 5.80 32.93
CA ASP A 108 -11.30 5.23 31.60
C ASP A 108 -10.66 3.85 31.53
N GLY A 109 -11.42 2.85 31.09
CA GLY A 109 -10.88 1.53 30.75
C GLY A 109 -10.05 1.57 29.46
N LEU A 110 -9.34 0.49 29.15
CA LEU A 110 -8.59 0.32 27.89
C LEU A 110 -9.30 -0.61 26.90
N ALA A 111 -10.63 -0.60 26.90
CA ALA A 111 -11.44 -1.38 25.96
C ALA A 111 -11.52 -0.69 24.58
N PRO A 112 -11.89 -1.42 23.51
CA PRO A 112 -12.18 -0.80 22.22
C PRO A 112 -13.20 0.33 22.36
N GLY A 113 -12.95 1.47 21.72
CA GLY A 113 -13.77 2.68 21.85
C GLY A 113 -13.38 3.63 22.98
N SER A 114 -12.52 3.21 23.92
CA SER A 114 -12.01 4.08 24.97
C SER A 114 -11.11 5.19 24.43
N LYS A 115 -11.07 6.31 25.15
CA LYS A 115 -10.19 7.45 24.85
C LYS A 115 -8.82 7.27 25.50
N VAL A 116 -7.78 7.58 24.73
CA VAL A 116 -6.38 7.49 25.16
C VAL A 116 -5.61 8.76 24.81
N LEU A 117 -4.54 9.00 25.54
CA LEU A 117 -3.51 9.99 25.22
C LEU A 117 -2.32 9.30 24.56
N LEU A 118 -1.84 9.89 23.48
CA LEU A 118 -0.69 9.42 22.71
C LEU A 118 0.50 10.34 22.87
N THR A 119 1.65 9.75 23.21
CA THR A 119 2.93 10.47 23.32
C THR A 119 4.04 9.72 22.62
N GLY A 120 4.79 10.42 21.79
CA GLY A 120 5.94 9.89 21.06
C GLY A 120 6.04 10.42 19.64
N THR A 121 6.87 9.78 18.83
CA THR A 121 7.05 10.10 17.41
C THR A 121 6.67 8.90 16.57
N LYS A 122 5.81 9.11 15.56
CA LYS A 122 5.50 8.13 14.54
C LYS A 122 6.29 8.47 13.28
N ALA A 123 7.06 7.51 12.78
CA ALA A 123 7.87 7.70 11.58
C ALA A 123 7.09 7.39 10.31
N TRP A 124 7.54 7.97 9.19
CA TRP A 124 7.10 7.60 7.84
C TRP A 124 5.58 7.67 7.65
N CYS A 125 5.00 8.77 8.10
CA CYS A 125 3.57 9.02 8.08
C CYS A 125 3.13 9.56 6.72
N SER A 126 3.01 8.69 5.72
CA SER A 126 2.53 9.07 4.38
C SER A 126 1.21 9.84 4.48
N GLY A 127 1.14 10.99 3.81
CA GLY A 127 -0.05 11.85 3.81
C GLY A 127 -0.29 12.64 5.10
N ALA A 128 0.66 12.70 6.03
CA ALA A 128 0.46 13.38 7.32
C ALA A 128 -0.01 14.85 7.20
N GLN A 129 0.42 15.56 6.16
CA GLN A 129 0.02 16.95 5.92
C GLN A 129 -1.35 17.09 5.23
N SER A 130 -1.92 16.01 4.71
CA SER A 130 -3.07 16.06 3.79
C SER A 130 -4.28 15.23 4.21
N VAL A 131 -4.12 14.29 5.14
CA VAL A 131 -5.21 13.45 5.66
C VAL A 131 -5.78 13.98 6.97
N ASP A 132 -7.08 13.77 7.20
CA ASP A 132 -7.75 14.28 8.42
C ASP A 132 -7.54 13.35 9.63
N HIS A 133 -7.45 12.05 9.37
CA HIS A 133 -7.40 11.02 10.41
C HIS A 133 -6.35 9.96 10.09
N ALA A 134 -5.82 9.31 11.12
CA ALA A 134 -4.98 8.13 10.96
C ALA A 134 -5.33 7.02 11.95
N LEU A 135 -5.16 5.78 11.51
CA LEU A 135 -4.99 4.64 12.40
C LEU A 135 -3.50 4.51 12.72
N VAL A 136 -3.15 4.71 13.98
CA VAL A 136 -1.77 4.73 14.46
C VAL A 136 -1.53 3.51 15.32
N THR A 137 -0.53 2.69 14.97
CA THR A 137 -0.07 1.65 15.90
C THR A 137 0.69 2.29 17.06
N ALA A 138 0.30 1.91 18.28
CA ALA A 138 0.86 2.42 19.52
C ALA A 138 0.99 1.28 20.55
N TRP A 139 1.53 1.61 21.72
CA TRP A 139 1.81 0.65 22.79
C TRP A 139 1.08 1.03 24.07
N LEU A 140 0.27 0.12 24.60
CA LEU A 140 -0.35 0.26 25.93
C LEU A 140 0.62 -0.11 27.04
N SER A 141 1.59 -0.97 26.73
CA SER A 141 2.67 -1.40 27.62
C SER A 141 3.90 -1.80 26.79
N ASP A 142 4.95 -2.31 27.42
CA ASP A 142 6.14 -2.74 26.70
C ASP A 142 5.92 -3.89 25.72
N THR A 143 4.88 -4.70 25.93
CA THR A 143 4.58 -5.89 25.14
C THR A 143 3.24 -5.82 24.42
N GLU A 144 2.37 -4.89 24.80
CA GLU A 144 1.00 -4.83 24.30
C GLU A 144 0.82 -3.71 23.27
N ARG A 145 0.62 -4.11 22.01
CA ARG A 145 0.34 -3.22 20.88
C ARG A 145 -1.16 -2.95 20.75
N CYS A 146 -1.52 -1.72 20.46
CA CYS A 146 -2.88 -1.31 20.12
C CYS A 146 -2.91 -0.52 18.81
N LEU A 147 -4.12 -0.34 18.29
CA LEU A 147 -4.40 0.56 17.17
C LEU A 147 -5.29 1.69 17.67
N VAL A 148 -4.96 2.92 17.30
CA VAL A 148 -5.67 4.12 17.78
C VAL A 148 -6.10 4.98 16.59
N ALA A 149 -7.38 5.31 16.52
CA ALA A 149 -7.91 6.31 15.60
C ALA A 149 -7.65 7.71 16.15
N VAL A 150 -6.93 8.53 15.39
CA VAL A 150 -6.48 9.87 15.78
C VAL A 150 -7.01 10.88 14.77
N ASN A 151 -7.66 11.95 15.26
CA ASN A 151 -7.90 13.15 14.45
C ASN A 151 -6.60 13.94 14.38
N LEU A 152 -6.08 14.15 13.17
CA LEU A 152 -4.79 14.80 12.93
C LEU A 152 -4.87 16.33 12.99
N LEU A 153 -6.07 16.90 12.96
CA LEU A 153 -6.30 18.35 12.98
C LEU A 153 -6.28 18.95 14.39
N GLN A 154 -5.92 18.16 15.41
CA GLN A 154 -5.83 18.65 16.80
C GLN A 154 -4.44 19.26 17.08
N PRO A 155 -4.33 20.28 17.96
CA PRO A 155 -3.05 20.96 18.24
C PRO A 155 -1.94 20.07 18.82
N ALA A 156 -2.32 18.95 19.44
CA ALA A 156 -1.40 17.99 20.03
C ALA A 156 -0.71 17.07 18.99
N VAL A 157 -1.11 17.16 17.72
CA VAL A 157 -0.49 16.48 16.58
C VAL A 157 0.35 17.50 15.81
N GLN A 158 1.66 17.26 15.75
CA GLN A 158 2.61 18.13 15.04
C GLN A 158 3.23 17.34 13.91
N VAL A 159 2.87 17.68 12.67
CA VAL A 159 3.47 17.12 11.47
C VAL A 159 4.79 17.84 11.20
N SER A 160 5.89 17.11 11.12
CA SER A 160 7.20 17.71 10.86
C SER A 160 7.46 17.89 9.36
N SER A 161 8.54 18.61 9.03
CA SER A 161 9.18 18.58 7.70
C SER A 161 10.34 17.58 7.65
N ASP A 162 10.55 16.83 8.73
CA ASP A 162 11.71 15.96 8.93
C ASP A 162 11.37 14.51 8.55
N GLY A 163 12.38 13.67 8.45
CA GLY A 163 12.21 12.21 8.24
C GLY A 163 11.97 11.78 6.80
N TRP A 164 11.67 12.71 5.87
CA TRP A 164 11.47 12.41 4.45
C TRP A 164 12.25 13.34 3.52
N GLN A 165 13.37 12.84 2.99
CA GLN A 165 14.21 13.53 2.00
C GLN A 165 14.32 12.74 0.68
N ALA A 166 13.38 11.82 0.47
CA ALA A 166 13.41 10.93 -0.67
C ALA A 166 13.07 11.69 -1.97
N VAL A 167 13.90 11.54 -2.99
CA VAL A 167 13.65 12.08 -4.34
C VAL A 167 12.51 11.31 -5.02
N GLY A 168 12.59 9.98 -4.98
CA GLY A 168 11.47 9.12 -5.35
C GLY A 168 10.47 9.05 -4.21
N MET A 169 9.18 9.01 -4.54
CA MET A 169 8.07 9.06 -3.59
C MET A 169 8.04 10.37 -2.77
N ALA A 170 8.63 11.44 -3.27
CA ALA A 170 8.70 12.74 -2.59
C ALA A 170 7.30 13.23 -2.18
N ASP A 171 6.35 13.18 -3.12
CA ASP A 171 4.99 13.71 -2.96
C ASP A 171 4.10 12.85 -2.04
N SER A 172 4.59 11.67 -1.62
CA SER A 172 3.94 10.91 -0.53
C SER A 172 4.07 11.62 0.82
N ALA A 173 5.02 12.54 0.94
CA ALA A 173 5.33 13.34 2.12
C ALA A 173 5.32 12.47 3.39
N SER A 174 6.06 11.36 3.36
CA SER A 174 6.11 10.37 4.45
C SER A 174 7.00 10.85 5.60
N VAL A 175 6.70 12.05 6.11
CA VAL A 175 7.41 12.73 7.19
C VAL A 175 7.11 12.10 8.55
N ASP A 176 7.82 12.55 9.57
CA ASP A 176 7.54 12.15 10.95
C ASP A 176 6.40 12.97 11.56
N VAL A 177 5.62 12.36 12.46
CA VAL A 177 4.54 13.01 13.20
C VAL A 177 4.80 12.87 14.69
N GLN A 178 4.83 14.01 15.38
CA GLN A 178 4.97 14.07 16.81
C GLN A 178 3.60 14.16 17.49
N LEU A 179 3.40 13.28 18.47
CA LEU A 179 2.20 13.20 19.28
C LEU A 179 2.56 13.68 20.69
N ARG A 180 1.95 14.77 21.14
CA ARG A 180 2.22 15.39 22.45
C ARG A 180 0.94 15.35 23.28
N ASN A 181 0.68 14.21 23.91
CA ASN A 181 -0.60 13.94 24.57
C ASN A 181 -1.79 14.12 23.61
N ALA A 182 -1.64 13.63 22.37
CA ALA A 182 -2.71 13.68 21.39
C ALA A 182 -3.83 12.72 21.80
N THR A 183 -5.08 13.18 21.68
CA THR A 183 -6.23 12.34 22.01
C THR A 183 -6.55 11.38 20.86
N GLY A 184 -6.88 10.14 21.20
CA GLY A 184 -7.25 9.11 20.24
C GLY A 184 -8.30 8.16 20.81
N THR A 185 -8.81 7.27 19.96
CA THR A 185 -9.79 6.24 20.33
C THR A 185 -9.23 4.86 20.01
N LEU A 186 -9.27 3.92 20.96
CA LEU A 186 -8.82 2.55 20.73
C LEU A 186 -9.68 1.85 19.68
N VAL A 187 -9.05 1.16 18.73
CA VAL A 187 -9.67 0.44 17.62
C VAL A 187 -9.33 -1.04 17.74
N GLY A 188 -10.35 -1.85 18.00
CA GLY A 188 -10.19 -3.29 18.24
C GLY A 188 -9.46 -3.60 19.56
N GLN A 189 -9.32 -4.89 19.84
CA GLN A 189 -8.57 -5.36 21.00
C GLN A 189 -7.06 -5.19 20.76
N PRO A 190 -6.23 -5.16 21.82
CA PRO A 190 -4.78 -5.20 21.67
C PRO A 190 -4.33 -6.37 20.78
N GLY A 191 -3.41 -6.11 19.87
CA GLY A 191 -2.92 -7.06 18.86
C GLY A 191 -3.87 -7.34 17.68
N ALA A 192 -5.15 -6.97 17.75
CA ALA A 192 -6.16 -7.33 16.74
C ALA A 192 -5.82 -6.82 15.33
N TYR A 193 -5.17 -5.66 15.22
CA TYR A 193 -4.74 -5.11 13.93
C TYR A 193 -3.80 -6.05 13.16
N LEU A 194 -2.86 -6.71 13.86
CA LEU A 194 -1.85 -7.56 13.22
C LEU A 194 -2.33 -9.01 13.03
N SER A 195 -3.29 -9.46 13.83
CA SER A 195 -3.83 -10.82 13.77
C SER A 195 -4.98 -10.98 12.77
N ARG A 196 -5.57 -9.87 12.30
CA ARG A 196 -6.65 -9.90 11.31
C ARG A 196 -6.19 -10.50 9.98
N PRO A 197 -6.96 -11.38 9.31
CA PRO A 197 -6.61 -11.91 7.98
C PRO A 197 -6.34 -10.80 6.95
N GLY A 198 -7.13 -9.72 7.01
CA GLY A 198 -6.99 -8.59 6.09
C GLY A 198 -5.63 -7.89 6.13
N PHE A 199 -4.86 -7.99 7.23
CA PHE A 199 -3.51 -7.45 7.32
C PHE A 199 -2.57 -8.19 6.35
N GLN A 200 -2.66 -9.52 6.30
CA GLN A 200 -1.87 -10.32 5.37
C GLN A 200 -2.36 -10.12 3.94
N HIS A 201 -3.68 -10.15 3.69
CA HIS A 201 -4.23 -9.92 2.35
C HIS A 201 -3.86 -8.55 1.78
N GLY A 202 -3.82 -7.52 2.64
CA GLY A 202 -3.37 -6.17 2.30
C GLY A 202 -1.95 -6.12 1.76
N GLY A 203 -1.07 -7.00 2.27
CA GLY A 203 0.28 -7.18 1.74
C GLY A 203 0.32 -7.51 0.25
N ALA A 204 -0.61 -8.33 -0.26
CA ALA A 204 -0.73 -8.61 -1.69
C ALA A 204 -1.42 -7.48 -2.47
N GLY A 205 -2.23 -6.64 -1.81
CA GLY A 205 -2.72 -5.38 -2.38
C GLY A 205 -1.60 -4.42 -2.75
N ILE A 206 -0.59 -4.28 -1.87
CA ILE A 206 0.64 -3.51 -2.18
C ILE A 206 1.39 -4.10 -3.39
N ALA A 207 1.45 -5.43 -3.51
CA ALA A 207 2.05 -6.09 -4.67
C ALA A 207 1.32 -5.74 -5.98
N ALA A 208 -0.01 -5.63 -5.94
CA ALA A 208 -0.81 -5.18 -7.08
C ALA A 208 -0.49 -3.72 -7.46
N CYS A 209 -0.21 -2.84 -6.50
CA CYS A 209 0.27 -1.49 -6.79
C CYS A 209 1.61 -1.51 -7.56
N TRP A 210 2.58 -2.30 -7.10
CA TRP A 210 3.88 -2.46 -7.79
C TRP A 210 3.70 -3.00 -9.20
N TYR A 211 2.83 -3.99 -9.37
CA TYR A 211 2.48 -4.56 -10.66
C TYR A 211 1.85 -3.52 -11.59
N GLY A 212 0.91 -2.71 -11.11
CA GLY A 212 0.24 -1.66 -11.89
C GLY A 212 1.22 -0.62 -12.46
N ALA A 213 2.12 -0.10 -11.62
CA ALA A 213 3.17 0.82 -12.05
C ALA A 213 4.13 0.16 -13.06
N SER A 214 4.52 -1.09 -12.82
CA SER A 214 5.38 -1.87 -13.73
C SER A 214 4.72 -2.08 -15.09
N ALA A 215 3.43 -2.42 -15.12
CA ALA A 215 2.66 -2.58 -16.35
C ALA A 215 2.52 -1.25 -17.12
N ARG A 216 2.33 -0.12 -16.43
CA ARG A 216 2.30 1.21 -17.07
C ARG A 216 3.64 1.59 -17.72
N ILE A 217 4.76 1.28 -17.06
CA ILE A 217 6.10 1.51 -17.60
C ILE A 217 6.33 0.61 -18.82
N ALA A 218 6.03 -0.68 -18.72
CA ALA A 218 6.10 -1.63 -19.83
C ALA A 218 5.21 -1.25 -21.02
N GLY A 219 4.04 -0.64 -20.76
CA GLY A 219 3.15 -0.12 -21.80
C GLY A 219 3.81 0.93 -22.70
N GLN A 220 4.77 1.71 -22.18
CA GLN A 220 5.57 2.60 -23.03
C GLN A 220 6.49 1.81 -23.97
N LEU A 221 7.14 0.75 -23.48
CA LEU A 221 7.96 -0.12 -24.32
C LEU A 221 7.14 -0.76 -25.45
N LEU A 222 5.97 -1.29 -25.12
CA LEU A 222 5.05 -1.86 -26.10
C LEU A 222 4.67 -0.84 -27.20
N ARG A 223 4.33 0.40 -26.82
CA ARG A 223 4.00 1.45 -27.80
C ARG A 223 5.18 1.76 -28.73
N THR A 224 6.39 1.86 -28.18
CA THR A 224 7.59 2.08 -29.00
C THR A 224 7.83 0.92 -29.97
N CYS A 225 7.79 -0.33 -29.50
CA CYS A 225 7.97 -1.51 -30.36
C CYS A 225 6.91 -1.63 -31.46
N ARG A 226 5.67 -1.18 -31.20
CA ARG A 226 4.60 -1.10 -32.21
C ARG A 226 4.90 -0.06 -33.29
N SER A 227 5.47 1.08 -32.91
CA SER A 227 5.86 2.13 -33.86
C SER A 227 7.14 1.81 -34.62
N HIS A 228 8.05 1.07 -33.99
CA HIS A 228 9.35 0.73 -34.54
C HIS A 228 9.82 -0.64 -33.99
N ALA A 229 9.77 -1.65 -34.85
CA ALA A 229 10.10 -3.04 -34.51
C ALA A 229 11.62 -3.29 -34.51
N GLU A 230 12.35 -2.65 -33.60
CA GLU A 230 13.78 -2.90 -33.41
C GLU A 230 14.00 -4.23 -32.66
N PRO A 231 14.85 -5.16 -33.16
CA PRO A 231 14.97 -6.51 -32.59
C PRO A 231 15.37 -6.58 -31.12
N HIS A 232 16.29 -5.73 -30.65
CA HIS A 232 16.71 -5.75 -29.25
C HIS A 232 15.62 -5.19 -28.32
N ALA A 233 14.91 -4.14 -28.73
CA ALA A 233 13.74 -3.62 -28.03
C ALA A 233 12.63 -4.68 -27.95
N LEU A 234 12.41 -5.46 -29.01
CA LEU A 234 11.48 -6.61 -28.99
C LEU A 234 11.94 -7.72 -28.03
N ALA A 235 13.24 -8.00 -27.94
CA ALA A 235 13.77 -8.95 -26.95
C ALA A 235 13.55 -8.45 -25.51
N HIS A 236 13.77 -7.16 -25.25
CA HIS A 236 13.43 -6.53 -23.97
C HIS A 236 11.93 -6.63 -23.66
N LEU A 237 11.07 -6.40 -24.65
CA LEU A 237 9.62 -6.51 -24.50
C LEU A 237 9.21 -7.95 -24.16
N GLY A 238 9.78 -8.95 -24.83
CA GLY A 238 9.51 -10.36 -24.52
C GLY A 238 9.90 -10.76 -23.10
N ALA A 239 11.06 -10.30 -22.60
CA ALA A 239 11.48 -10.55 -21.22
C ALA A 239 10.50 -9.93 -20.21
N VAL A 240 10.08 -8.68 -20.45
CA VAL A 240 9.11 -7.98 -19.61
C VAL A 240 7.73 -8.63 -19.65
N ASP A 241 7.28 -9.10 -20.83
CA ASP A 241 5.99 -9.77 -20.99
C ASP A 241 5.91 -11.08 -20.19
N VAL A 242 6.96 -11.92 -20.25
CA VAL A 242 7.01 -13.16 -19.47
C VAL A 242 6.88 -12.89 -17.97
N ALA A 243 7.63 -11.90 -17.46
CA ALA A 243 7.60 -11.54 -16.05
C ALA A 243 6.24 -10.99 -15.61
N LEU A 244 5.67 -10.05 -16.37
CA LEU A 244 4.36 -9.47 -16.07
C LEU A 244 3.25 -10.52 -16.17
N SER A 245 3.28 -11.38 -17.18
CA SER A 245 2.26 -12.42 -17.38
C SER A 245 2.29 -13.46 -16.26
N ALA A 246 3.47 -13.91 -15.83
CA ALA A 246 3.62 -14.83 -14.71
C ALA A 246 3.11 -14.22 -13.40
N THR A 247 3.50 -12.97 -13.10
CA THR A 247 3.05 -12.26 -11.89
C THR A 247 1.56 -11.96 -11.91
N ALA A 248 0.98 -11.61 -13.06
CA ALA A 248 -0.45 -11.41 -13.21
C ALA A 248 -1.25 -12.70 -12.94
N ALA A 249 -0.76 -13.84 -13.42
CA ALA A 249 -1.37 -15.14 -13.15
C ALA A 249 -1.32 -15.46 -11.64
N LEU A 250 -0.18 -15.22 -10.99
CA LEU A 250 -0.03 -15.41 -9.56
C LEU A 250 -0.95 -14.50 -8.73
N LEU A 251 -1.04 -13.20 -9.06
CA LEU A 251 -1.99 -12.27 -8.44
C LEU A 251 -3.44 -12.79 -8.57
N ARG A 252 -3.86 -13.21 -9.77
CA ARG A 252 -5.23 -13.72 -9.97
C ARG A 252 -5.49 -14.98 -9.13
N ALA A 253 -4.53 -15.91 -9.10
CA ALA A 253 -4.65 -17.13 -8.31
C ALA A 253 -4.71 -16.85 -6.80
N THR A 254 -3.82 -15.99 -6.28
CA THR A 254 -3.81 -15.62 -4.86
C THR A 254 -5.09 -14.90 -4.46
N ALA A 255 -5.61 -14.00 -5.29
CA ALA A 255 -6.90 -13.35 -5.04
C ALA A 255 -8.04 -14.36 -4.94
N ALA A 256 -8.07 -15.36 -5.84
CA ALA A 256 -9.08 -16.41 -5.82
C ALA A 256 -8.99 -17.30 -4.55
N HIS A 257 -7.78 -17.66 -4.11
CA HIS A 257 -7.58 -18.39 -2.85
C HIS A 257 -8.06 -17.61 -1.63
N ILE A 258 -7.71 -16.32 -1.56
CA ILE A 258 -8.16 -15.41 -0.50
C ILE A 258 -9.68 -15.34 -0.47
N ASP A 259 -10.33 -15.16 -1.62
CA ASP A 259 -11.80 -15.09 -1.69
C ASP A 259 -12.49 -16.42 -1.36
N ALA A 260 -11.85 -17.55 -1.65
CA ALA A 260 -12.38 -18.88 -1.35
C ALA A 260 -12.27 -19.25 0.15
N GLN A 261 -11.21 -18.81 0.83
CA GLN A 261 -11.00 -19.07 2.27
C GLN A 261 -10.52 -17.79 2.97
N PRO A 262 -11.42 -16.84 3.23
CA PRO A 262 -11.03 -15.50 3.67
C PRO A 262 -10.58 -15.41 5.13
N ASP A 263 -10.90 -16.40 5.95
CA ASP A 263 -10.42 -16.45 7.33
C ASP A 263 -8.96 -16.96 7.42
N GLN A 264 -8.41 -17.49 6.32
CA GLN A 264 -7.02 -17.91 6.25
C GLN A 264 -6.13 -16.71 5.90
N PRO A 265 -4.97 -16.56 6.56
CA PRO A 265 -4.06 -15.44 6.29
C PRO A 265 -3.36 -15.57 4.93
N TRP A 266 -3.23 -16.78 4.39
CA TRP A 266 -2.52 -17.06 3.13
C TRP A 266 -1.11 -16.47 3.08
N THR A 267 -0.42 -16.38 4.24
CA THR A 267 0.86 -15.68 4.40
C THR A 267 1.89 -16.11 3.35
N ARG A 268 1.97 -17.41 3.04
CA ARG A 268 2.92 -17.95 2.07
C ARG A 268 2.62 -17.47 0.65
N GLU A 269 1.35 -17.58 0.22
CA GLU A 269 0.88 -17.20 -1.10
C GLU A 269 0.97 -15.68 -1.30
N VAL A 270 0.61 -14.91 -0.27
CA VAL A 270 0.78 -13.46 -0.21
C VAL A 270 2.26 -13.09 -0.35
N ASN A 271 3.15 -13.68 0.46
CA ASN A 271 4.59 -13.39 0.40
C ASN A 271 5.19 -13.75 -0.95
N ARG A 272 4.81 -14.90 -1.51
CA ARG A 272 5.23 -15.31 -2.86
C ARG A 272 4.77 -14.31 -3.92
N THR A 273 3.53 -13.83 -3.83
CA THR A 273 2.97 -12.83 -4.74
C THR A 273 3.71 -11.50 -4.64
N ARG A 274 4.02 -11.04 -3.42
CA ARG A 274 4.82 -9.84 -3.18
C ARG A 274 6.20 -9.95 -3.79
N LEU A 275 6.92 -11.04 -3.52
CA LEU A 275 8.27 -11.27 -4.04
C LEU A 275 8.30 -11.38 -5.58
N ALA A 276 7.29 -12.00 -6.18
CA ALA A 276 7.17 -12.05 -7.64
C ALA A 276 6.92 -10.66 -8.26
N ALA A 277 6.05 -9.86 -7.64
CA ALA A 277 5.78 -8.50 -8.10
C ALA A 277 6.99 -7.57 -7.92
N GLU A 278 7.72 -7.69 -6.82
CA GLU A 278 8.99 -6.99 -6.61
C GLU A 278 10.03 -7.35 -7.68
N ALA A 279 10.26 -8.64 -7.92
CA ALA A 279 11.21 -9.10 -8.95
C ALA A 279 10.81 -8.62 -10.35
N THR A 280 9.51 -8.64 -10.65
CA THR A 280 8.97 -8.13 -11.92
C THR A 280 9.21 -6.63 -12.07
N ALA A 281 8.98 -5.85 -11.02
CA ALA A 281 9.25 -4.41 -11.01
C ALA A 281 10.73 -4.12 -11.27
N GLN A 282 11.63 -4.87 -10.65
CA GLN A 282 13.08 -4.75 -10.90
C GLN A 282 13.44 -5.07 -12.36
N GLN A 283 12.86 -6.12 -12.95
CA GLN A 283 13.08 -6.44 -14.35
C GLN A 283 12.54 -5.34 -15.28
N VAL A 284 11.37 -4.77 -15.00
CA VAL A 284 10.84 -3.65 -15.78
C VAL A 284 11.76 -2.43 -15.69
N LEU A 285 12.21 -2.08 -14.48
CA LEU A 285 13.16 -0.97 -14.25
C LEU A 285 14.50 -1.21 -14.96
N GLN A 286 14.92 -2.46 -15.16
CA GLN A 286 16.12 -2.80 -15.90
C GLN A 286 15.92 -2.77 -17.42
N HIS A 287 14.87 -3.42 -17.92
CA HIS A 287 14.68 -3.65 -19.35
C HIS A 287 14.17 -2.41 -20.09
N VAL A 288 13.21 -1.67 -19.51
CA VAL A 288 12.54 -0.58 -20.22
C VAL A 288 13.48 0.60 -20.52
N PRO A 289 14.29 1.10 -19.58
CA PRO A 289 15.23 2.18 -19.89
C PRO A 289 16.31 1.79 -20.89
N ARG A 290 16.77 0.53 -20.85
CA ARG A 290 17.76 0.02 -21.82
C ARG A 290 17.22 -0.06 -23.23
N ALA A 291 15.94 -0.42 -23.38
CA ALA A 291 15.29 -0.52 -24.68
C ALA A 291 14.91 0.84 -25.27
N LEU A 292 14.56 1.82 -24.44
CA LEU A 292 14.01 3.10 -24.89
C LEU A 292 15.01 4.26 -24.91
N GLY A 293 16.11 4.13 -24.17
CA GLY A 293 16.98 5.26 -23.88
C GLY A 293 16.28 6.36 -23.07
N PRO A 294 16.90 7.53 -22.91
CA PRO A 294 16.40 8.57 -22.00
C PRO A 294 15.17 9.32 -22.53
N GLY A 295 14.93 9.28 -23.85
CA GLY A 295 13.97 10.17 -24.54
C GLY A 295 12.58 10.22 -23.90
N PRO A 296 11.87 9.08 -23.72
CA PRO A 296 10.54 9.08 -23.10
C PRO A 296 10.55 9.64 -21.68
N PHE A 297 11.58 9.36 -20.88
CA PHE A 297 11.66 9.78 -19.48
C PHE A 297 12.02 11.27 -19.32
N CYS A 298 12.60 11.89 -20.34
CA CYS A 298 12.84 13.33 -20.35
C CYS A 298 11.66 14.14 -20.93
N LYS A 299 10.67 13.48 -21.55
CA LYS A 299 9.57 14.15 -22.26
C LYS A 299 8.17 13.82 -21.70
N ASP A 300 8.05 12.76 -20.91
CA ASP A 300 6.84 12.38 -20.18
C ASP A 300 7.13 12.42 -18.67
N ARG A 301 6.70 13.49 -18.01
CA ARG A 301 6.87 13.67 -16.56
C ARG A 301 6.20 12.54 -15.76
N SER A 302 5.05 12.04 -16.20
CA SER A 302 4.34 10.97 -15.49
C SER A 302 5.16 9.68 -15.46
N LEU A 303 5.77 9.34 -16.60
CA LEU A 303 6.63 8.16 -16.71
C LEU A 303 7.95 8.33 -15.96
N ALA A 304 8.52 9.55 -15.98
CA ALA A 304 9.71 9.89 -15.22
C ALA A 304 9.49 9.71 -13.71
N LEU A 305 8.35 10.19 -13.20
CA LEU A 305 7.96 10.03 -11.79
C LEU A 305 7.82 8.55 -11.43
N LEU A 306 7.15 7.73 -12.26
CA LEU A 306 7.05 6.29 -12.00
C LEU A 306 8.43 5.61 -11.89
N LEU A 307 9.39 5.98 -12.74
CA LEU A 307 10.75 5.45 -12.66
C LEU A 307 11.53 5.91 -11.44
N ALA A 308 11.28 7.13 -10.95
CA ALA A 308 11.91 7.66 -9.74
C ALA A 308 11.29 7.05 -8.47
N ASP A 309 9.98 6.88 -8.46
CA ASP A 309 9.19 6.46 -7.32
C ASP A 309 9.24 4.94 -7.08
N LEU A 310 9.13 4.14 -8.16
CA LEU A 310 9.03 2.68 -8.06
C LEU A 310 10.20 2.03 -7.30
N PRO A 311 11.48 2.43 -7.49
CA PRO A 311 12.60 1.89 -6.72
C PRO A 311 12.47 2.08 -5.22
N ILE A 312 11.86 3.19 -4.76
CA ILE A 312 11.60 3.45 -3.34
C ILE A 312 10.36 2.67 -2.89
N PHE A 313 9.29 2.69 -3.68
CA PHE A 313 8.00 2.10 -3.30
C PHE A 313 8.05 0.57 -3.13
N ILE A 314 8.87 -0.13 -3.92
CA ILE A 314 9.08 -1.59 -3.79
C ILE A 314 9.87 -1.97 -2.54
N ARG A 315 10.54 -1.03 -1.85
CA ARG A 315 11.25 -1.29 -0.59
C ARG A 315 10.35 -1.36 0.64
N GLN A 316 9.04 -1.33 0.43
CA GLN A 316 8.09 -1.91 1.38
C GLN A 316 8.15 -3.46 1.38
N SER A 317 8.81 -4.08 0.40
CA SER A 317 9.39 -5.43 0.52
C SER A 317 10.71 -5.34 1.28
N HIS A 318 10.95 -6.29 2.18
CA HIS A 318 12.24 -6.43 2.87
C HIS A 318 13.24 -7.31 2.10
N ALA A 319 13.01 -7.52 0.80
CA ALA A 319 13.86 -8.24 -0.14
C ALA A 319 14.30 -9.61 0.41
N GLU A 320 15.60 -9.79 0.68
CA GLU A 320 16.16 -11.06 1.12
C GLU A 320 15.59 -11.56 2.45
N ARG A 321 15.11 -10.66 3.34
CA ARG A 321 14.42 -11.10 4.56
C ARG A 321 13.08 -11.75 4.26
N ASP A 322 12.33 -11.19 3.31
CA ASP A 322 11.04 -11.76 2.89
C ASP A 322 11.27 -13.08 2.11
N LEU A 323 12.34 -13.18 1.30
CA LEU A 323 12.77 -14.43 0.66
C LEU A 323 13.14 -15.51 1.67
N ALA A 324 13.91 -15.16 2.71
CA ALA A 324 14.29 -16.09 3.76
C ALA A 324 13.06 -16.61 4.52
N ALA A 325 12.12 -15.71 4.87
CA ALA A 325 10.87 -16.10 5.51
C ALA A 325 10.03 -17.04 4.62
N LEU A 326 9.95 -16.77 3.30
CA LEU A 326 9.29 -17.68 2.36
C LEU A 326 9.99 -19.04 2.28
N GLY A 327 11.33 -19.06 2.24
CA GLY A 327 12.12 -20.30 2.24
C GLY A 327 11.85 -21.16 3.48
N GLN A 328 11.85 -20.54 4.66
CA GLN A 328 11.51 -21.22 5.92
C GLN A 328 10.09 -21.80 5.89
N ALA A 329 9.10 -21.03 5.41
CA ALA A 329 7.72 -21.49 5.29
C ALA A 329 7.57 -22.69 4.32
N ILE A 330 8.39 -22.75 3.26
CA ILE A 330 8.42 -23.88 2.33
C ILE A 330 9.02 -25.13 3.00
N THR A 331 10.10 -24.99 3.77
CA THR A 331 10.75 -26.14 4.45
C THR A 331 9.89 -26.79 5.53
N GLN A 332 8.85 -26.10 6.01
CA GLN A 332 7.89 -26.63 6.98
C GLN A 332 6.78 -27.47 6.34
N GLN A 333 6.72 -27.58 5.01
CA GLN A 333 5.75 -28.42 4.33
C GLN A 333 6.19 -29.89 4.33
N GLU A 334 5.25 -30.80 4.59
CA GLU A 334 5.50 -32.25 4.50
C GLU A 334 5.59 -32.73 3.04
N ASN A 335 5.15 -31.93 2.08
CA ASN A 335 5.22 -32.24 0.66
C ASN A 335 6.63 -32.00 0.11
N ASN A 336 7.35 -33.07 -0.23
CA ASN A 336 8.68 -33.03 -0.85
C ASN A 336 8.70 -32.51 -2.30
N ALA A 337 7.54 -32.25 -2.91
CA ALA A 337 7.43 -31.69 -4.25
C ALA A 337 6.30 -30.66 -4.36
N PRO A 338 6.43 -29.50 -3.68
CA PRO A 338 5.37 -28.48 -3.62
C PRO A 338 5.13 -27.73 -4.95
N TRP A 339 5.86 -28.08 -6.01
CA TRP A 339 5.79 -27.46 -7.34
C TRP A 339 5.33 -28.40 -8.46
N LYS A 340 4.83 -29.60 -8.14
CA LYS A 340 4.26 -30.49 -9.16
C LYS A 340 2.99 -29.88 -9.75
N LEU A 341 2.89 -29.90 -11.08
CA LEU A 341 1.71 -29.49 -11.86
C LEU A 341 0.62 -30.57 -11.83
#